data_AF-A0A7Y4RP08-F1
#
_entry.id   AF-A0A7Y4RP08-F1
#
_cell.length_a   1.000
_cell.length_b   1.000
_cell.length_c   1.000
_cell.angle_alpha   90.00
_cell.angle_beta   90.00
_cell.angle_gamma   90.00
#
_symmetry.space_group_name_H-M   'P 1'
#
loop_
_entity.id
_entity.type
_entity.pdbx_description
1 polymer ?
#
loop_
_entity_poly.entity_id
_entity_poly.type
_entity_poly.pdbx_seq_one_letter_code
_entity_poly.pdbx_strand_id
1 'polypeptide(L)'
;MPEANWHDLGAVAELSRAPLQQVVVGRTRIALSHANGLFGAISGTCNHAGGPLGEGRLDGDYITCPWHNWKYHRTEGQGEPGFEAECVPRYDLKTEGGHLWVNLEAATKRHRVPHEPHPLARKIERAPGPIRVAGISTTAMDPANPRVSTSDLLLEAALQHAGREGRAETRMIKLNDLKFRHCEGYYSKSAHACTWPCSITQMDPEDQLDRVYEAIVHWGDVILLATPIRWGSAGSLYYKMAERLNCVQNQVTIRNKVLIRNKVASFIVTGGQDNVQGVIGPLLTFFGELGFLFPQFPFIGHSRGWSAEDMENNVRQVVASDELREGAEALVDRAIAMAAELVKVEFTHDHVARGGRKAHHMARHKETSA
;
A
#
# COMPACT_ATOMS: atom_id res chain seq x y z
N MET A 1 -0.15 27.35 -46.49
CA MET A 1 -0.64 27.38 -45.09
C MET A 1 -0.66 25.93 -44.65
N PRO A 2 0.02 25.51 -43.57
CA PRO A 2 -0.02 24.10 -43.22
C PRO A 2 -1.47 23.77 -42.83
N GLU A 3 -2.09 22.86 -43.60
CA GLU A 3 -3.39 22.30 -43.28
C GLU A 3 -3.35 21.79 -41.85
N ALA A 4 -4.26 22.37 -41.07
CA ALA A 4 -4.17 22.42 -39.63
C ALA A 4 -4.26 21.02 -39.02
N ASN A 5 -3.67 20.88 -37.82
CA ASN A 5 -3.53 19.64 -37.04
C ASN A 5 -4.88 19.09 -36.51
N TRP A 6 -5.94 19.19 -37.31
CA TRP A 6 -7.29 18.70 -37.09
C TRP A 6 -7.41 17.27 -37.56
N HIS A 7 -7.93 16.41 -36.70
CA HIS A 7 -8.15 15.00 -36.97
C HIS A 7 -9.62 14.67 -36.73
N ASP A 8 -10.23 13.95 -37.66
CA ASP A 8 -11.59 13.46 -37.52
C ASP A 8 -11.64 12.37 -36.43
N LEU A 9 -12.52 12.55 -35.45
CA LEU A 9 -12.78 11.58 -34.39
C LEU A 9 -13.98 10.68 -34.70
N GLY A 10 -14.78 11.02 -35.71
CA GLY A 10 -15.99 10.30 -36.12
C GLY A 10 -17.29 11.08 -35.88
N ALA A 11 -18.40 10.39 -36.07
CA ALA A 11 -19.73 10.98 -36.03
C ALA A 11 -20.11 11.47 -34.63
N VAL A 12 -20.62 12.70 -34.53
CA VAL A 12 -21.10 13.30 -33.27
C VAL A 12 -22.17 12.43 -32.61
N ALA A 13 -23.09 11.86 -33.40
CA ALA A 13 -24.18 11.02 -32.91
C ALA A 13 -23.73 9.70 -32.26
N GLU A 14 -22.52 9.24 -32.56
CA GLU A 14 -21.90 8.08 -31.92
C GLU A 14 -21.11 8.51 -30.69
N LEU A 15 -20.23 9.49 -30.84
CA LEU A 15 -19.35 9.95 -29.77
C LEU A 15 -20.10 10.55 -28.56
N SER A 16 -21.26 11.14 -28.79
CA SER A 16 -22.12 11.73 -27.74
C SER A 16 -22.81 10.69 -26.85
N ARG A 17 -22.82 9.40 -27.23
CA ARG A 17 -23.49 8.33 -26.48
C ARG A 17 -22.75 7.98 -25.19
N ALA A 18 -21.44 8.19 -25.16
CA ALA A 18 -20.63 7.96 -23.98
C ALA A 18 -20.38 9.30 -23.25
N PRO A 19 -20.66 9.40 -21.94
CA PRO A 19 -20.38 10.62 -21.19
C PRO A 19 -18.88 10.94 -21.11
N LEU A 20 -18.04 9.89 -21.14
CA LEU A 20 -16.59 9.99 -21.15
C LEU A 20 -16.01 8.77 -21.86
N GLN A 21 -15.00 8.98 -22.69
CA GLN A 21 -14.28 7.91 -23.38
C GLN A 21 -12.82 8.28 -23.65
N GLN A 22 -11.98 7.25 -23.75
CA GLN A 22 -10.58 7.38 -24.15
C GLN A 22 -10.48 7.31 -25.68
N VAL A 23 -9.99 8.38 -26.28
CA VAL A 23 -9.68 8.45 -27.72
C VAL A 23 -8.16 8.46 -27.88
N VAL A 24 -7.66 7.80 -28.91
CA VAL A 24 -6.23 7.77 -29.25
C VAL A 24 -6.06 8.21 -30.69
N VAL A 25 -5.31 9.28 -30.91
CA VAL A 25 -4.95 9.77 -32.24
C VAL A 25 -3.43 9.77 -32.35
N GLY A 26 -2.90 8.87 -33.18
CA GLY A 26 -1.47 8.57 -33.19
C GLY A 26 -0.97 8.16 -31.80
N ARG A 27 -0.08 8.95 -31.21
CA ARG A 27 0.47 8.71 -29.86
C ARG A 27 -0.25 9.50 -28.75
N THR A 28 -1.18 10.38 -29.11
CA THR A 28 -1.84 11.28 -28.18
C THR A 28 -3.10 10.62 -27.62
N ARG A 29 -3.13 10.44 -26.30
CA ARG A 29 -4.31 10.01 -25.56
C ARG A 29 -5.15 11.23 -25.20
N ILE A 30 -6.45 11.20 -25.50
CA ILE A 30 -7.42 12.26 -25.24
C ILE A 30 -8.55 11.69 -24.40
N ALA A 31 -8.92 12.36 -23.31
CA ALA A 31 -10.15 12.12 -22.60
C ALA A 31 -11.23 12.98 -23.26
N LEU A 32 -12.12 12.35 -24.02
CA LEU A 32 -13.23 13.00 -24.68
C LEU A 32 -14.48 12.86 -23.80
N SER A 33 -14.99 13.99 -23.34
CA SER A 33 -16.21 14.07 -22.53
C SER A 33 -17.37 14.63 -23.35
N HIS A 34 -18.59 14.21 -23.03
CA HIS A 34 -19.82 14.82 -23.54
C HIS A 34 -20.82 14.97 -22.39
N ALA A 35 -21.12 16.21 -22.02
CA ALA A 35 -22.06 16.53 -20.96
C ALA A 35 -22.82 17.82 -21.29
N ASN A 36 -24.12 17.84 -21.00
CA ASN A 36 -24.99 18.99 -21.25
C ASN A 36 -24.95 19.49 -22.71
N GLY A 37 -24.86 18.56 -23.66
CA GLY A 37 -24.79 18.87 -25.10
C GLY A 37 -23.45 19.45 -25.57
N LEU A 38 -22.44 19.51 -24.69
CA LEU A 38 -21.13 20.10 -24.99
C LEU A 38 -20.01 19.06 -24.85
N PHE A 39 -19.19 18.96 -25.90
CA PHE A 39 -17.96 18.17 -25.85
C PHE A 39 -16.83 18.91 -25.13
N GLY A 40 -15.97 18.16 -24.45
CA GLY A 40 -14.70 18.63 -23.94
C GLY A 40 -13.59 17.63 -24.23
N ALA A 41 -12.42 18.12 -24.64
CA ALA A 41 -11.25 17.29 -24.90
C ALA A 41 -10.07 17.78 -24.08
N ILE A 42 -9.59 16.93 -23.18
CA ILE A 42 -8.35 17.15 -22.43
C ILE A 42 -7.40 15.98 -22.62
N SER A 43 -6.14 16.13 -22.22
CA SER A 43 -5.17 15.06 -22.19
C SER A 43 -5.73 13.84 -21.45
N GLY A 44 -5.62 12.66 -22.08
CA GLY A 44 -5.98 11.38 -21.46
C GLY A 44 -5.01 10.93 -20.37
N THR A 45 -3.95 11.68 -20.08
CA THR A 45 -2.94 11.34 -19.07
C THR A 45 -3.00 12.30 -17.88
N CYS A 46 -3.38 11.78 -16.72
CA CYS A 46 -3.40 12.48 -15.44
C CYS A 46 -2.00 12.93 -15.01
N ASN A 47 -1.87 14.13 -14.44
CA ASN A 47 -0.56 14.63 -13.98
C ASN A 47 -0.01 13.89 -12.77
N HIS A 48 -0.86 13.35 -11.90
CA HIS A 48 -0.46 12.68 -10.66
C HIS A 48 0.41 11.45 -10.91
N ALA A 49 -0.16 10.38 -11.47
CA ALA A 49 0.55 9.11 -11.68
C ALA A 49 0.52 8.64 -13.14
N GLY A 50 -0.02 9.44 -14.06
CA GLY A 50 -0.17 9.06 -15.47
C GLY A 50 -1.42 8.24 -15.78
N GLY A 51 -2.41 8.21 -14.89
CA GLY A 51 -3.64 7.45 -15.08
C GLY A 51 -4.47 7.87 -16.31
N PRO A 52 -5.23 6.93 -16.91
CA PRO A 52 -6.02 7.16 -18.11
C PRO A 52 -7.31 7.94 -17.76
N LEU A 53 -7.32 9.24 -18.02
CA LEU A 53 -8.47 10.10 -17.70
C LEU A 53 -9.71 9.72 -18.51
N GLY A 54 -9.56 9.22 -19.75
CA GLY A 54 -10.68 8.78 -20.57
C GLY A 54 -11.36 7.50 -20.09
N GLU A 55 -10.74 6.76 -19.17
CA GLU A 55 -11.33 5.58 -18.49
C GLU A 55 -11.88 5.94 -17.10
N GLY A 56 -11.92 7.23 -16.77
CA GLY A 56 -12.44 7.76 -15.52
C GLY A 56 -13.96 7.81 -15.47
N ARG A 57 -14.46 8.75 -14.67
CA ARG A 57 -15.88 9.12 -14.63
C ARG A 57 -16.05 10.63 -14.64
N LEU A 58 -17.20 11.11 -15.10
CA LEU A 58 -17.60 12.50 -14.86
C LEU A 58 -18.17 12.68 -13.45
N ASP A 59 -17.84 13.81 -12.84
CA ASP A 59 -18.36 14.31 -11.58
C ASP A 59 -18.64 15.82 -11.77
N GLY A 60 -19.88 16.15 -12.15
CA GLY A 60 -20.22 17.48 -12.66
C GLY A 60 -19.39 17.83 -13.91
N ASP A 61 -18.70 18.97 -13.88
CA ASP A 61 -17.81 19.41 -14.96
C ASP A 61 -16.38 18.87 -14.85
N TYR A 62 -16.12 17.92 -13.94
CA TYR A 62 -14.79 17.35 -13.73
C TYR A 62 -14.70 15.90 -14.17
N ILE A 63 -13.57 15.53 -14.77
CA ILE A 63 -13.18 14.14 -15.01
C ILE A 63 -12.40 13.66 -13.79
N THR A 64 -12.91 12.64 -13.11
CA THR A 64 -12.23 11.97 -12.00
C THR A 64 -11.39 10.80 -12.50
N CYS A 65 -10.08 10.85 -12.26
CA CYS A 65 -9.11 9.83 -12.65
C CYS A 65 -9.41 8.48 -11.98
N PRO A 66 -9.41 7.35 -12.71
CA PRO A 66 -9.77 6.03 -12.17
C PRO A 66 -8.71 5.42 -11.25
N TRP A 67 -7.50 5.99 -11.20
CA TRP A 67 -6.41 5.50 -10.36
C TRP A 67 -6.43 6.11 -8.96
N HIS A 68 -6.53 7.42 -8.81
CA HIS A 68 -6.36 8.08 -7.51
C HIS A 68 -7.33 9.26 -7.32
N ASN A 69 -8.44 9.26 -8.07
CA ASN A 69 -9.51 10.25 -7.97
C ASN A 69 -9.13 11.73 -8.19
N TRP A 70 -7.93 12.03 -8.70
CA TRP A 70 -7.59 13.40 -9.12
C TRP A 70 -8.56 13.90 -10.19
N LYS A 71 -8.98 15.15 -10.06
CA LYS A 71 -10.01 15.75 -10.90
C LYS A 71 -9.44 16.84 -11.79
N TYR A 72 -9.97 16.90 -13.02
CA TYR A 72 -9.67 17.96 -13.97
C TYR A 72 -10.94 18.43 -14.68
N HIS A 73 -11.10 19.74 -14.84
CA HIS A 73 -12.20 20.34 -15.56
C HIS A 73 -12.23 19.82 -16.99
N ARG A 74 -13.36 19.27 -17.42
CA ARG A 74 -13.49 18.46 -18.64
C ARG A 74 -13.26 19.24 -19.94
N THR A 75 -13.39 20.57 -19.91
CA THR A 75 -13.18 21.45 -21.08
C THR A 75 -11.95 22.34 -20.94
N GLU A 76 -11.50 22.61 -19.72
CA GLU A 76 -10.42 23.58 -19.46
C GLU A 76 -9.11 22.90 -19.06
N GLY A 77 -9.20 21.68 -18.51
CA GLY A 77 -8.05 20.90 -18.07
C GLY A 77 -7.45 21.32 -16.72
N GLN A 78 -8.00 22.35 -16.07
CA GLN A 78 -7.58 22.81 -14.74
C GLN A 78 -8.00 21.83 -13.65
N GLY A 79 -7.29 21.80 -12.52
CA GLY A 79 -7.66 21.01 -11.35
C GLY A 79 -8.99 21.49 -10.74
N GLU A 80 -9.50 20.73 -9.78
CA GLU A 80 -10.69 21.13 -9.02
C GLU A 80 -10.43 22.37 -8.13
N PRO A 81 -11.47 23.03 -7.59
CA PRO A 81 -11.30 24.25 -6.81
C PRO A 81 -10.28 24.10 -5.68
N GLY A 82 -9.33 25.04 -5.59
CA GLY A 82 -8.16 24.98 -4.71
C GLY A 82 -6.93 24.29 -5.31
N PHE A 83 -7.05 23.65 -6.47
CA PHE A 83 -5.98 22.98 -7.21
C PHE A 83 -5.91 23.43 -8.68
N GLU A 84 -6.46 24.60 -9.02
CA GLU A 84 -6.59 25.12 -10.39
C GLU A 84 -5.25 25.28 -11.10
N ALA A 85 -4.16 25.46 -10.34
CA ALA A 85 -2.81 25.50 -10.89
C ALA A 85 -2.38 24.16 -11.50
N GLU A 86 -2.94 23.02 -11.07
CA GLU A 86 -2.64 21.73 -11.68
C GLU A 86 -3.40 21.57 -13.00
N CYS A 87 -2.72 21.64 -14.14
CA CYS A 87 -3.37 21.66 -15.45
C CYS A 87 -2.92 20.51 -16.34
N VAL A 88 -3.88 19.76 -16.88
CA VAL A 88 -3.65 18.91 -18.06
C VAL A 88 -3.99 19.70 -19.34
N PRO A 89 -3.29 19.46 -20.46
CA PRO A 89 -3.59 20.14 -21.72
C PRO A 89 -5.04 19.95 -22.17
N ARG A 90 -5.67 21.00 -22.68
CA ARG A 90 -6.94 20.92 -23.43
C ARG A 90 -6.68 20.97 -24.93
N TYR A 91 -7.59 20.39 -25.70
CA TYR A 91 -7.55 20.39 -27.16
C TYR A 91 -8.82 21.04 -27.71
N ASP A 92 -8.65 21.87 -28.73
CA ASP A 92 -9.79 22.51 -29.37
C ASP A 92 -10.56 21.50 -30.22
N LEU A 93 -11.89 21.64 -30.22
CA LEU A 93 -12.83 20.81 -30.94
C LEU A 93 -13.64 21.66 -31.93
N LYS A 94 -14.01 21.08 -33.06
CA LYS A 94 -14.99 21.67 -33.99
C LYS A 94 -15.90 20.59 -34.58
N THR A 95 -17.08 21.00 -35.01
CA THR A 95 -18.05 20.11 -35.67
C THR A 95 -18.25 20.54 -37.12
N GLU A 96 -17.98 19.64 -38.06
CA GLU A 96 -18.14 19.88 -39.50
C GLU A 96 -18.73 18.64 -40.16
N GLY A 97 -19.78 18.80 -40.98
CA GLY A 97 -20.41 17.67 -41.68
C GLY A 97 -21.02 16.60 -40.76
N GLY A 98 -21.37 16.93 -39.51
CA GLY A 98 -21.86 15.98 -38.52
C GLY A 98 -20.76 15.16 -37.81
N HIS A 99 -19.50 15.43 -38.12
CA HIS A 99 -18.33 14.81 -37.52
C HIS A 99 -17.66 15.74 -36.50
N LEU A 100 -17.07 15.16 -35.46
CA LEU A 100 -16.30 15.88 -34.46
C LEU A 100 -14.81 15.81 -34.81
N TRP A 101 -14.15 16.96 -34.84
CA TRP A 101 -12.73 17.08 -35.15
C TRP A 101 -11.97 17.62 -33.94
N VAL A 102 -10.73 17.16 -33.75
CA VAL A 102 -9.84 17.64 -32.68
C VAL A 102 -8.55 18.21 -33.22
N ASN A 103 -8.12 19.36 -32.69
CA ASN A 103 -6.79 19.89 -32.97
C ASN A 103 -5.79 19.27 -32.00
N LEU A 104 -4.79 18.52 -32.48
CA LEU A 104 -3.77 17.92 -31.62
C LEU A 104 -2.71 18.93 -31.13
N GLU A 105 -2.74 20.17 -31.61
CA GLU A 105 -2.01 21.26 -30.98
C GLU A 105 -2.75 21.66 -29.71
N ALA A 106 -2.11 21.41 -28.56
CA ALA A 106 -2.73 21.70 -27.27
C ALA A 106 -2.99 23.21 -27.12
N ALA A 107 -4.24 23.57 -26.85
CA ALA A 107 -4.65 24.96 -26.62
C ALA A 107 -4.18 25.49 -25.27
N THR A 108 -3.87 24.60 -24.31
CA THR A 108 -3.26 24.95 -23.03
C THR A 108 -2.04 24.08 -22.75
N LYS A 109 -1.08 24.64 -22.00
CA LYS A 109 0.12 23.89 -21.58
C LYS A 109 -0.19 23.00 -20.37
N ARG A 110 0.51 21.87 -20.30
CA ARG A 110 0.55 21.07 -19.07
C ARG A 110 1.28 21.86 -17.99
N HIS A 111 0.70 21.98 -16.81
CA HIS A 111 1.36 22.50 -15.62
C HIS A 111 1.21 21.49 -14.49
N ARG A 112 2.34 21.09 -13.90
CA ARG A 112 2.38 20.20 -12.73
C ARG A 112 2.84 21.00 -11.54
N VAL A 113 2.02 21.08 -10.51
CA VAL A 113 2.40 21.76 -9.27
C VAL A 113 3.43 20.86 -8.58
N PRO A 114 4.63 21.37 -8.26
CA PRO A 114 5.57 20.62 -7.45
C PRO A 114 4.99 20.40 -6.05
N HIS A 115 4.93 19.15 -5.62
CA HIS A 115 4.57 18.80 -4.25
C HIS A 115 5.81 18.30 -3.51
N GLU A 116 5.94 18.66 -2.23
CA GLU A 116 6.97 18.06 -1.39
C GLU A 116 6.74 16.54 -1.31
N PRO A 117 7.80 15.73 -1.48
CA PRO A 117 7.67 14.29 -1.33
C PRO A 117 7.16 13.92 0.06
N HIS A 118 6.26 12.96 0.12
CA HIS A 118 5.79 12.42 1.40
C HIS A 118 6.97 11.95 2.27
N PRO A 119 6.99 12.18 3.61
CA PRO A 119 8.13 11.87 4.48
C PRO A 119 8.65 10.41 4.41
N LEU A 120 7.76 9.46 4.14
CA LEU A 120 8.10 8.04 3.91
C LEU A 120 8.89 7.76 2.62
N ALA A 121 8.89 8.68 1.66
CA ALA A 121 9.57 8.53 0.37
C ALA A 121 11.10 8.73 0.47
N ARG A 122 11.59 9.20 1.63
CA ARG A 122 13.01 9.41 1.90
C ARG A 122 13.83 8.13 1.71
N LYS A 123 15.15 8.31 1.55
CA LYS A 123 16.09 7.20 1.43
C LYS A 123 16.03 6.33 2.69
N ILE A 124 16.09 5.02 2.49
CA ILE A 124 16.05 4.04 3.58
C ILE A 124 17.46 3.94 4.14
N GLU A 125 17.63 4.47 5.36
CA GLU A 125 18.89 4.44 6.07
C GLU A 125 18.60 4.15 7.54
N ARG A 126 19.29 3.14 8.09
CA ARG A 126 19.20 2.84 9.51
C ARG A 126 20.06 3.85 10.27
N ALA A 127 19.42 4.74 11.04
CA ALA A 127 20.16 5.62 11.95
C ALA A 127 20.96 4.81 12.98
N PRO A 128 22.19 5.22 13.36
CA PRO A 128 22.97 4.59 14.42
C PRO A 128 22.20 4.48 15.73
N GLY A 129 22.58 3.53 16.58
CA GLY A 129 21.96 3.32 17.89
C GLY A 129 21.62 1.85 18.17
N PRO A 130 20.94 1.59 19.31
CA PRO A 130 20.58 0.25 19.75
C PRO A 130 19.61 -0.41 18.76
N ILE A 131 19.35 -1.71 18.96
CA ILE A 131 18.34 -2.44 18.19
C ILE A 131 16.95 -1.86 18.46
N ARG A 132 16.12 -1.77 17.42
CA ARG A 132 14.75 -1.24 17.51
C ARG A 132 13.74 -2.36 17.28
N VAL A 133 12.86 -2.58 18.26
CA VAL A 133 11.79 -3.57 18.19
C VAL A 133 10.44 -2.86 18.06
N ALA A 134 9.79 -3.02 16.92
CA ALA A 134 8.41 -2.59 16.71
C ALA A 134 7.47 -3.77 16.94
N GLY A 135 6.67 -3.69 18.01
CA GLY A 135 5.56 -4.60 18.24
C GLY A 135 4.30 -4.12 17.54
N ILE A 136 3.65 -4.99 16.78
CA ILE A 136 2.41 -4.68 16.07
C ILE A 136 1.31 -5.62 16.58
N SER A 137 0.32 -5.07 17.27
CA SER A 137 -0.89 -5.81 17.64
C SER A 137 -1.93 -5.69 16.54
N THR A 138 -2.45 -6.83 16.11
CA THR A 138 -3.55 -6.92 15.14
C THR A 138 -4.87 -7.33 15.81
N THR A 139 -4.95 -7.16 17.13
CA THR A 139 -6.16 -7.47 17.90
C THR A 139 -7.25 -6.44 17.62
N ALA A 140 -8.38 -6.88 17.06
CA ALA A 140 -9.58 -6.05 16.98
C ALA A 140 -10.42 -6.21 18.26
N MET A 141 -10.65 -5.12 18.99
CA MET A 141 -11.46 -5.08 20.21
C MET A 141 -12.33 -3.82 20.25
N ASP A 142 -13.49 -3.95 20.90
CA ASP A 142 -14.37 -2.82 21.16
C ASP A 142 -13.73 -1.90 22.22
N PRO A 143 -13.40 -0.65 21.88
CA PRO A 143 -12.82 0.29 22.83
C PRO A 143 -13.80 0.71 23.94
N ALA A 144 -15.12 0.62 23.70
CA ALA A 144 -16.13 0.95 24.72
C ALA A 144 -16.31 -0.17 25.75
N ASN A 145 -15.93 -1.40 25.40
CA ASN A 145 -16.05 -2.59 26.25
C ASN A 145 -14.71 -3.35 26.28
N PRO A 146 -13.69 -2.81 26.97
CA PRO A 146 -12.36 -3.38 26.94
C PRO A 146 -12.32 -4.76 27.60
N ARG A 147 -11.54 -5.66 27.01
CA ARG A 147 -11.24 -6.99 27.53
C ARG A 147 -9.76 -7.29 27.38
N VAL A 148 -9.25 -8.22 28.17
CA VAL A 148 -7.84 -8.64 28.06
C VAL A 148 -7.62 -9.33 26.72
N SER A 149 -6.66 -8.84 25.96
CA SER A 149 -6.15 -9.51 24.76
C SER A 149 -4.95 -10.36 25.12
N THR A 150 -5.05 -11.67 24.91
CA THR A 150 -3.95 -12.61 25.18
C THR A 150 -2.74 -12.36 24.29
N SER A 151 -2.95 -11.99 23.03
CA SER A 151 -1.87 -11.62 22.11
C SER A 151 -1.21 -10.29 22.47
N ASP A 152 -1.99 -9.30 22.93
CA ASP A 152 -1.43 -8.02 23.38
C ASP A 152 -0.64 -8.21 24.67
N LEU A 153 -1.14 -9.01 25.61
CA LEU A 153 -0.46 -9.30 26.88
C LEU A 153 0.94 -9.88 26.64
N LEU A 154 1.05 -10.89 25.78
CA LEU A 154 2.33 -11.51 25.45
C LEU A 154 3.24 -10.58 24.64
N LEU A 155 2.68 -9.75 23.76
CA LEU A 155 3.44 -8.73 23.03
C LEU A 155 3.99 -7.67 23.96
N GLU A 156 3.18 -7.17 24.90
CA GLU A 156 3.59 -6.20 25.91
C GLU A 156 4.70 -6.77 26.80
N ALA A 157 4.59 -8.02 27.24
CA ALA A 157 5.65 -8.70 28.00
C ALA A 157 6.97 -8.77 27.22
N ALA A 158 6.92 -9.18 25.94
CA ALA A 158 8.10 -9.24 25.09
C ALA A 158 8.75 -7.85 24.88
N LEU A 159 7.95 -6.81 24.60
CA LEU A 159 8.48 -5.46 24.42
C LEU A 159 9.05 -4.86 25.71
N GLN A 160 8.39 -5.10 26.85
CA GLN A 160 8.90 -4.66 28.15
C GLN A 160 10.23 -5.33 28.45
N HIS A 161 10.33 -6.66 28.26
CA HIS A 161 11.58 -7.39 28.38
C HIS A 161 12.65 -6.78 27.50
N ALA A 162 12.42 -6.68 26.19
CA ALA A 162 13.36 -6.11 25.22
C ALA A 162 13.85 -4.70 25.58
N GLY A 163 13.00 -3.88 26.21
CA GLY A 163 13.36 -2.53 26.66
C GLY A 163 14.13 -2.47 27.98
N ARG A 164 14.16 -3.53 28.79
CA ARG A 164 14.88 -3.56 30.07
C ARG A 164 16.36 -3.26 29.84
N GLU A 165 16.92 -2.44 30.72
CA GLU A 165 18.35 -2.09 30.75
C GLU A 165 18.88 -1.48 29.43
N GLY A 166 17.99 -0.93 28.59
CA GLY A 166 18.37 -0.30 27.33
C GLY A 166 18.84 -1.28 26.26
N ARG A 167 18.51 -2.57 26.37
CA ARG A 167 18.89 -3.60 25.37
C ARG A 167 18.36 -3.30 23.97
N ALA A 168 17.15 -2.76 23.88
CA ALA A 168 16.56 -2.29 22.64
C ALA A 168 15.65 -1.09 22.88
N GLU A 169 15.49 -0.24 21.86
CA GLU A 169 14.38 0.71 21.80
C GLU A 169 13.13 -0.04 21.36
N THR A 170 12.01 0.15 22.06
CA THR A 170 10.77 -0.56 21.76
C THR A 170 9.61 0.39 21.47
N ARG A 171 8.73 0.00 20.54
CA ARG A 171 7.48 0.71 20.23
C ARG A 171 6.36 -0.29 20.08
N MET A 172 5.22 0.00 20.70
CA MET A 172 3.97 -0.75 20.52
C MET A 172 3.06 0.01 19.56
N ILE A 173 2.55 -0.67 18.55
CA ILE A 173 1.54 -0.14 17.62
C ILE A 173 0.34 -1.07 17.66
N LYS A 174 -0.78 -0.60 18.22
CA LYS A 174 -2.06 -1.31 18.18
C LYS A 174 -2.81 -0.83 16.95
N LEU A 175 -3.03 -1.72 15.98
CA LEU A 175 -3.78 -1.35 14.75
C LEU A 175 -5.21 -0.90 15.06
N ASN A 176 -5.77 -1.35 16.19
CA ASN A 176 -7.10 -0.97 16.65
C ASN A 176 -7.20 0.52 17.03
N ASP A 177 -6.07 1.15 17.35
CA ASP A 177 -6.00 2.57 17.75
C ASP A 177 -5.77 3.48 16.53
N LEU A 178 -5.54 2.90 15.35
CA LEU A 178 -5.23 3.64 14.13
C LEU A 178 -6.46 3.80 13.25
N LYS A 179 -6.65 5.01 12.73
CA LYS A 179 -7.61 5.30 11.64
C LYS A 179 -6.90 5.13 10.31
N PHE A 180 -7.24 4.07 9.57
CA PHE A 180 -6.70 3.84 8.23
C PHE A 180 -7.71 3.09 7.37
N ARG A 181 -7.63 3.28 6.05
CA ARG A 181 -8.55 2.68 5.07
C ARG A 181 -8.12 1.27 4.66
N HIS A 182 -9.07 0.50 4.11
CA HIS A 182 -8.75 -0.74 3.40
C HIS A 182 -7.94 -0.46 2.14
N CYS A 183 -7.27 -1.48 1.60
CA CYS A 183 -6.70 -1.39 0.26
C CYS A 183 -7.83 -1.37 -0.77
N GLU A 184 -7.74 -0.47 -1.75
CA GLU A 184 -8.77 -0.29 -2.79
C GLU A 184 -8.42 -0.98 -4.11
N GLY A 185 -7.39 -1.82 -4.11
CA GLY A 185 -7.05 -2.63 -5.30
C GLY A 185 -6.49 -1.82 -6.47
N TYR A 186 -5.86 -0.66 -6.23
CA TYR A 186 -5.28 0.15 -7.31
C TYR A 186 -4.26 -0.62 -8.16
N TYR A 187 -3.55 -1.59 -7.57
CA TYR A 187 -2.69 -2.50 -8.33
C TYR A 187 -3.42 -3.23 -9.46
N SER A 188 -4.67 -3.64 -9.24
CA SER A 188 -5.52 -4.32 -10.22
C SER A 188 -5.98 -3.40 -11.35
N LYS A 189 -5.93 -2.08 -11.15
CA LYS A 189 -6.14 -1.10 -12.24
C LYS A 189 -4.88 -0.91 -13.06
N SER A 190 -3.73 -0.85 -12.40
CA SER A 190 -2.42 -0.74 -13.04
C SER A 190 -1.32 -1.04 -12.03
N ALA A 191 -0.28 -1.75 -12.47
CA ALA A 191 0.94 -1.93 -11.69
C ALA A 191 1.61 -0.59 -11.30
N HIS A 192 1.31 0.49 -12.03
CA HIS A 192 1.83 1.83 -11.76
C HIS A 192 0.94 2.67 -10.85
N ALA A 193 -0.31 2.24 -10.60
CA ALA A 193 -1.21 2.90 -9.67
C ALA A 193 -0.91 2.51 -8.21
N CYS A 194 -0.37 1.32 -7.95
CA CYS A 194 0.13 0.99 -6.61
C CYS A 194 1.54 1.57 -6.40
N THR A 195 1.63 2.70 -5.69
CA THR A 195 2.89 3.44 -5.49
C THR A 195 3.47 3.26 -4.09
N TRP A 196 4.76 3.57 -3.92
CA TRP A 196 5.40 3.78 -2.62
C TRP A 196 5.78 5.26 -2.47
N PRO A 197 5.44 5.92 -1.34
CA PRO A 197 4.58 5.44 -0.25
C PRO A 197 3.17 5.09 -0.72
N CYS A 198 2.38 4.37 0.07
CA CYS A 198 1.05 3.92 -0.36
C CYS A 198 0.19 5.09 -0.85
N SER A 199 -0.36 5.00 -2.07
CA SER A 199 -1.16 6.09 -2.66
C SER A 199 -2.30 6.55 -1.75
N ILE A 200 -2.94 5.62 -1.03
CA ILE A 200 -4.04 5.96 -0.10
C ILE A 200 -3.52 6.83 1.07
N THR A 201 -2.35 6.50 1.62
CA THR A 201 -1.72 7.31 2.68
C THR A 201 -1.25 8.68 2.15
N GLN A 202 -0.84 8.75 0.88
CA GLN A 202 -0.51 10.03 0.25
C GLN A 202 -1.72 10.92 0.00
N MET A 203 -2.88 10.33 -0.30
CA MET A 203 -4.12 11.06 -0.61
C MET A 203 -4.89 11.52 0.64
N ASP A 204 -4.69 10.84 1.77
CA ASP A 204 -5.44 11.08 3.00
C ASP A 204 -4.45 11.40 4.14
N PRO A 205 -4.28 12.69 4.51
CA PRO A 205 -3.35 13.09 5.57
C PRO A 205 -3.75 12.55 6.95
N GLU A 206 -4.99 12.07 7.12
CA GLU A 206 -5.48 11.45 8.35
C GLU A 206 -5.32 9.92 8.36
N ASP A 207 -4.83 9.30 7.29
CA ASP A 207 -4.57 7.85 7.23
C ASP A 207 -3.31 7.51 8.05
N GLN A 208 -3.53 6.93 9.23
CA GLN A 208 -2.49 6.70 10.25
C GLN A 208 -1.66 5.43 10.02
N LEU A 209 -1.78 4.81 8.83
CA LEU A 209 -0.95 3.64 8.48
C LEU A 209 0.50 4.04 8.19
N ASP A 210 0.76 5.32 7.94
CA ASP A 210 2.09 5.91 7.87
C ASP A 210 3.00 5.51 9.05
N ARG A 211 2.44 5.41 10.27
CA ARG A 211 3.15 4.96 11.48
C ARG A 211 3.64 3.52 11.37
N VAL A 212 2.86 2.65 10.73
CA VAL A 212 3.24 1.25 10.48
C VAL A 212 4.30 1.18 9.39
N TYR A 213 4.15 1.95 8.31
CA TYR A 213 5.18 2.04 7.27
C TYR A 213 6.50 2.55 7.80
N GLU A 214 6.47 3.58 8.65
CA GLU A 214 7.63 4.13 9.34
C GLU A 214 8.30 3.06 10.19
N ALA A 215 7.53 2.33 11.00
CA ALA A 215 8.05 1.25 11.84
C ALA A 215 8.67 0.09 11.02
N ILE A 216 7.99 -0.35 9.97
CA ILE A 216 8.38 -1.53 9.18
C ILE A 216 9.55 -1.22 8.23
N VAL A 217 9.52 -0.07 7.54
CA VAL A 217 10.50 0.24 6.49
C VAL A 217 11.70 0.99 7.04
N HIS A 218 11.48 2.00 7.88
CA HIS A 218 12.53 2.94 8.26
C HIS A 218 13.11 2.65 9.65
N TRP A 219 12.27 2.45 10.66
CA TRP A 219 12.70 2.49 12.06
C TRP A 219 13.11 1.13 12.64
N GLY A 220 12.24 0.11 12.58
CA GLY A 220 12.41 -1.14 13.31
C GLY A 220 13.41 -2.09 12.66
N ASP A 221 14.29 -2.70 13.46
CA ASP A 221 15.15 -3.81 13.04
C ASP A 221 14.46 -5.16 13.23
N VAL A 222 13.61 -5.24 14.24
CA VAL A 222 12.75 -6.39 14.55
C VAL A 222 11.29 -5.96 14.49
N ILE A 223 10.48 -6.71 13.75
CA ILE A 223 9.02 -6.58 13.72
C ILE A 223 8.42 -7.78 14.45
N LEU A 224 7.85 -7.52 15.63
CA LEU A 224 7.18 -8.54 16.44
C LEU A 224 5.67 -8.39 16.28
N LEU A 225 5.05 -9.25 15.47
CA LEU A 225 3.62 -9.17 15.20
C LEU A 225 2.83 -10.11 16.11
N ALA A 226 1.84 -9.60 16.81
CA ALA A 226 0.94 -10.38 17.64
C ALA A 226 -0.48 -10.35 17.10
N THR A 227 -1.07 -11.53 16.91
CA THR A 227 -2.42 -11.68 16.36
C THR A 227 -3.25 -12.69 17.15
N PRO A 228 -4.56 -12.42 17.35
CA PRO A 228 -5.47 -13.46 17.77
C PRO A 228 -5.71 -14.46 16.61
N ILE A 229 -6.14 -15.67 16.95
CA ILE A 229 -6.74 -16.62 16.00
C ILE A 229 -8.23 -16.31 15.89
N ARG A 230 -8.73 -16.13 14.66
CA ARG A 230 -10.15 -15.91 14.33
C ARG A 230 -10.51 -16.77 13.14
N TRP A 231 -11.41 -17.74 13.32
CA TRP A 231 -11.79 -18.68 12.25
C TRP A 231 -10.56 -19.36 11.60
N GLY A 232 -9.62 -19.79 12.44
CA GLY A 232 -8.36 -20.38 12.00
C GLY A 232 -7.41 -19.42 11.27
N SER A 233 -7.70 -18.13 11.23
CA SER A 233 -6.91 -17.11 10.53
C SER A 233 -6.38 -16.05 11.48
N ALA A 234 -5.48 -15.19 11.01
CA ALA A 234 -5.07 -14.02 11.76
C ALA A 234 -6.26 -13.04 11.95
N GLY A 235 -6.11 -12.06 12.84
CA GLY A 235 -7.13 -11.04 13.08
C GLY A 235 -7.41 -10.21 11.81
N SER A 236 -8.64 -9.70 11.66
CA SER A 236 -9.01 -8.91 10.47
C SER A 236 -8.13 -7.68 10.23
N LEU A 237 -7.62 -7.05 11.31
CA LEU A 237 -6.70 -5.91 11.20
C LEU A 237 -5.35 -6.30 10.61
N TYR A 238 -4.90 -7.55 10.76
CA TYR A 238 -3.71 -8.05 10.07
C TYR A 238 -3.92 -7.95 8.56
N TYR A 239 -5.02 -8.50 8.03
CA TYR A 239 -5.31 -8.48 6.60
C TYR A 239 -5.47 -7.06 6.07
N LYS A 240 -6.21 -6.21 6.80
CA LYS A 240 -6.36 -4.79 6.45
C LYS A 240 -5.02 -4.07 6.31
N MET A 241 -4.06 -4.35 7.19
CA MET A 241 -2.69 -3.84 7.09
C MET A 241 -1.90 -4.50 5.95
N ALA A 242 -1.91 -5.84 5.87
CA ALA A 242 -1.11 -6.61 4.92
C ALA A 242 -1.45 -6.29 3.47
N GLU A 243 -2.74 -6.10 3.14
CA GLU A 243 -3.19 -5.69 1.82
C GLU A 243 -2.63 -4.33 1.39
N ARG A 244 -2.43 -3.42 2.35
CA ARG A 244 -1.87 -2.08 2.11
C ARG A 244 -0.34 -2.14 1.93
N LEU A 245 0.35 -3.11 2.54
CA LEU A 245 1.79 -3.38 2.34
C LEU A 245 2.12 -3.94 0.93
N ASN A 246 1.13 -4.23 0.08
CA ASN A 246 1.39 -4.54 -1.34
C ASN A 246 2.22 -3.45 -2.04
N CYS A 247 2.12 -2.19 -1.61
CA CYS A 247 2.98 -1.11 -2.13
C CYS A 247 4.48 -1.34 -1.88
N VAL A 248 4.82 -1.99 -0.76
CA VAL A 248 6.19 -2.36 -0.39
C VAL A 248 6.67 -3.50 -1.27
N GLN A 249 5.87 -4.58 -1.37
CA GLN A 249 6.19 -5.73 -2.22
C GLN A 249 6.38 -5.32 -3.69
N ASN A 250 5.55 -4.38 -4.16
CA ASN A 250 5.59 -3.87 -5.53
C ASN A 250 6.87 -3.10 -5.87
N GLN A 251 7.56 -2.53 -4.87
CA GLN A 251 8.87 -1.93 -5.13
C GLN A 251 9.88 -2.99 -5.55
N VAL A 252 9.84 -4.18 -4.94
CA VAL A 252 10.71 -5.30 -5.31
C VAL A 252 10.38 -5.80 -6.71
N THR A 253 9.09 -6.05 -6.99
CA THR A 253 8.68 -6.71 -8.24
C THR A 253 8.71 -5.82 -9.48
N ILE A 254 8.32 -4.55 -9.36
CA ILE A 254 8.07 -3.68 -10.52
C ILE A 254 9.17 -2.63 -10.65
N ARG A 255 9.72 -2.17 -9.52
CA ARG A 255 10.75 -1.12 -9.49
C ARG A 255 12.16 -1.66 -9.23
N ASN A 256 12.30 -2.97 -8.96
CA ASN A 256 13.56 -3.60 -8.61
C ASN A 256 14.27 -2.89 -7.44
N LYS A 257 13.48 -2.49 -6.44
CA LYS A 257 13.92 -1.74 -5.27
C LYS A 257 13.49 -2.48 -4.01
N VAL A 258 14.46 -2.97 -3.26
CA VAL A 258 14.22 -3.65 -1.97
C VAL A 258 14.08 -2.62 -0.86
N LEU A 259 12.93 -2.58 -0.19
CA LEU A 259 12.69 -1.66 0.94
C LEU A 259 12.99 -2.28 2.30
N ILE A 260 12.70 -3.58 2.47
CA ILE A 260 12.97 -4.31 3.71
C ILE A 260 14.36 -4.92 3.60
N ARG A 261 15.29 -4.46 4.43
CA ARG A 261 16.71 -4.83 4.37
C ARG A 261 17.22 -5.15 5.75
N ASN A 262 17.81 -6.33 5.92
CA ASN A 262 18.43 -6.75 7.18
C ASN A 262 17.47 -6.67 8.39
N LYS A 263 16.17 -6.90 8.17
CA LYS A 263 15.14 -6.85 9.23
C LYS A 263 14.65 -8.24 9.58
N VAL A 264 14.34 -8.42 10.85
CA VAL A 264 13.86 -9.67 11.42
C VAL A 264 12.35 -9.58 11.68
N ALA A 265 11.61 -10.65 11.42
CA ALA A 265 10.22 -10.77 11.83
C ALA A 265 10.02 -11.98 12.76
N SER A 266 9.16 -11.81 13.76
CA SER A 266 8.74 -12.87 14.69
C SER A 266 7.26 -12.72 15.06
N PHE A 267 6.61 -13.81 15.48
CA PHE A 267 5.15 -13.85 15.61
C PHE A 267 4.67 -14.41 16.94
N ILE A 268 3.63 -13.79 17.50
CA ILE A 268 2.89 -14.28 18.67
C ILE A 268 1.46 -14.55 18.22
N VAL A 269 1.01 -15.80 18.34
CA VAL A 269 -0.35 -16.21 17.93
C VAL A 269 -1.09 -16.80 19.11
N THR A 270 -2.26 -16.26 19.43
CA THR A 270 -3.07 -16.77 20.55
C THR A 270 -4.52 -16.96 20.15
N GLY A 271 -5.13 -18.08 20.52
CA GLY A 271 -6.56 -18.33 20.33
C GLY A 271 -7.10 -19.21 21.44
N GLY A 272 -8.42 -19.24 21.62
CA GLY A 272 -9.04 -20.23 22.51
C GLY A 272 -9.07 -21.62 21.86
N GLN A 273 -9.38 -21.67 20.56
CA GLN A 273 -9.37 -22.89 19.75
C GLN A 273 -8.08 -23.05 18.94
N ASP A 274 -7.94 -24.19 18.27
CA ASP A 274 -6.73 -24.60 17.53
C ASP A 274 -6.47 -23.74 16.27
N ASN A 275 -5.39 -24.07 15.55
CA ASN A 275 -4.93 -23.55 14.25
C ASN A 275 -3.74 -22.58 14.28
N VAL A 276 -2.86 -22.69 15.28
CA VAL A 276 -1.63 -21.88 15.37
C VAL A 276 -0.80 -22.00 14.09
N GLN A 277 -0.48 -23.22 13.62
CA GLN A 277 0.34 -23.38 12.41
C GLN A 277 -0.37 -22.86 11.16
N GLY A 278 -1.69 -23.00 11.08
CA GLY A 278 -2.51 -22.47 9.98
C GLY A 278 -2.45 -20.95 9.87
N VAL A 279 -2.34 -20.24 10.99
CA VAL A 279 -2.12 -18.78 11.03
C VAL A 279 -0.68 -18.41 10.67
N ILE A 280 0.30 -19.17 11.18
CA ILE A 280 1.73 -18.87 11.00
C ILE A 280 2.21 -19.07 9.55
N GLY A 281 1.74 -20.10 8.85
CA GLY A 281 2.17 -20.38 7.47
C GLY A 281 2.03 -19.17 6.52
N PRO A 282 0.85 -18.55 6.42
CA PRO A 282 0.64 -17.33 5.66
C PRO A 282 1.47 -16.14 6.14
N LEU A 283 1.69 -15.98 7.44
CA LEU A 283 2.52 -14.90 8.00
C LEU A 283 3.98 -15.03 7.56
N LEU A 284 4.58 -16.21 7.72
CA LEU A 284 5.95 -16.48 7.28
C LEU A 284 6.10 -16.27 5.77
N THR A 285 5.13 -16.75 4.98
CA THR A 285 5.13 -16.56 3.52
C THR A 285 5.09 -15.07 3.16
N PHE A 286 4.17 -14.31 3.78
CA PHE A 286 3.99 -12.90 3.46
C PHE A 286 5.20 -12.05 3.84
N PHE A 287 5.70 -12.18 5.07
CA PHE A 287 6.86 -11.40 5.53
C PHE A 287 8.15 -11.82 4.81
N GLY A 288 8.32 -13.10 4.49
CA GLY A 288 9.44 -13.59 3.69
C GLY A 288 9.45 -12.98 2.28
N GLU A 289 8.29 -12.93 1.63
CA GLU A 289 8.14 -12.30 0.31
C GLU A 289 8.34 -10.77 0.31
N LEU A 290 8.28 -10.12 1.48
CA LEU A 290 8.66 -8.71 1.65
C LEU A 290 10.16 -8.52 1.84
N GLY A 291 10.90 -9.57 2.25
CA GLY A 291 12.35 -9.54 2.50
C GLY A 291 12.76 -9.65 3.97
N PHE A 292 11.84 -9.99 4.87
CA PHE A 292 12.19 -10.26 6.27
C PHE A 292 12.91 -11.58 6.44
N LEU A 293 13.81 -11.63 7.43
CA LEU A 293 14.48 -12.83 7.88
C LEU A 293 13.86 -13.32 9.18
N PHE A 294 14.00 -14.61 9.45
CA PHE A 294 13.38 -15.28 10.60
C PHE A 294 14.45 -15.91 11.49
N PRO A 295 14.41 -15.70 12.82
CA PRO A 295 15.30 -16.39 13.73
C PRO A 295 14.89 -17.86 13.85
N GLN A 296 15.73 -18.68 14.49
CA GLN A 296 15.31 -20.03 14.88
C GLN A 296 14.10 -19.94 15.82
N PHE A 297 13.07 -20.76 15.56
CA PHE A 297 11.78 -20.70 16.24
C PHE A 297 11.16 -19.29 16.22
N PRO A 298 10.74 -18.81 15.02
CA PRO A 298 10.33 -17.40 14.82
C PRO A 298 8.92 -17.09 15.31
N PHE A 299 8.29 -18.00 16.05
CA PHE A 299 6.98 -17.76 16.63
C PHE A 299 6.75 -18.53 17.91
N ILE A 300 5.80 -18.04 18.71
CA ILE A 300 5.18 -18.79 19.80
C ILE A 300 3.67 -18.83 19.58
N GLY A 301 3.01 -19.84 20.15
CA GLY A 301 1.59 -20.07 19.98
C GLY A 301 0.90 -20.47 21.27
N HIS A 302 -0.32 -20.00 21.49
CA HIS A 302 -1.22 -20.52 22.52
C HIS A 302 -2.57 -20.90 21.91
N SER A 303 -3.04 -22.09 22.28
CA SER A 303 -4.39 -22.59 22.04
C SER A 303 -4.79 -23.55 23.16
N ARG A 304 -6.09 -23.65 23.44
CA ARG A 304 -6.64 -24.69 24.34
C ARG A 304 -7.15 -25.92 23.59
N GLY A 305 -7.00 -25.94 22.26
CA GLY A 305 -7.38 -27.05 21.40
C GLY A 305 -8.79 -26.93 20.82
N TRP A 306 -9.08 -27.76 19.83
CA TRP A 306 -10.31 -27.71 19.03
C TRP A 306 -11.60 -27.74 19.85
N SER A 307 -11.64 -28.55 20.91
CA SER A 307 -12.85 -28.79 21.72
C SER A 307 -13.08 -27.77 22.83
N ALA A 308 -12.23 -26.73 22.95
CA ALA A 308 -12.40 -25.70 23.98
C ALA A 308 -13.46 -24.68 23.56
N GLU A 309 -14.53 -24.55 24.36
CA GLU A 309 -15.65 -23.62 24.12
C GLU A 309 -15.87 -22.62 25.29
N ASP A 310 -14.99 -22.63 26.29
CA ASP A 310 -15.03 -21.84 27.53
C ASP A 310 -13.99 -20.71 27.52
N MET A 311 -14.20 -19.71 26.65
CA MET A 311 -13.25 -18.63 26.36
C MET A 311 -12.78 -17.82 27.59
N GLU A 312 -13.56 -17.74 28.65
CA GLU A 312 -13.19 -17.10 29.90
C GLU A 312 -11.96 -17.75 30.56
N ASN A 313 -11.77 -19.06 30.39
CA ASN A 313 -10.63 -19.79 30.94
C ASN A 313 -9.37 -19.62 30.07
N ASN A 314 -9.51 -19.34 28.77
CA ASN A 314 -8.38 -18.97 27.91
C ASN A 314 -7.65 -17.73 28.42
N VAL A 315 -8.40 -16.68 28.74
CA VAL A 315 -7.80 -15.45 29.27
C VAL A 315 -7.13 -15.72 30.62
N ARG A 316 -7.79 -16.43 31.53
CA ARG A 316 -7.24 -16.77 32.86
C ARG A 316 -5.94 -17.57 32.74
N GLN A 317 -5.90 -18.56 31.85
CA GLN A 317 -4.73 -19.41 31.63
C GLN A 317 -3.54 -18.60 31.11
N VAL A 318 -3.75 -17.73 30.11
CA VAL A 318 -2.66 -16.92 29.55
C VAL A 318 -2.15 -15.89 30.55
N VAL A 319 -3.04 -15.25 31.31
CA VAL A 319 -2.66 -14.28 32.35
C VAL A 319 -1.83 -14.94 33.45
N ALA A 320 -2.20 -16.15 33.86
CA ALA A 320 -1.54 -16.89 34.93
C ALA A 320 -0.29 -17.67 34.49
N SER A 321 0.03 -17.71 33.20
CA SER A 321 1.13 -18.53 32.68
C SER A 321 2.44 -17.74 32.60
N ASP A 322 3.34 -18.02 33.53
CA ASP A 322 4.72 -17.53 33.46
C ASP A 322 5.47 -18.16 32.28
N GLU A 323 5.20 -19.43 31.94
CA GLU A 323 5.79 -20.12 30.78
C GLU A 323 5.49 -19.40 29.45
N LEU A 324 4.26 -18.93 29.23
CA LEU A 324 3.92 -18.17 28.03
C LEU A 324 4.64 -16.81 28.00
N ARG A 325 4.81 -16.18 29.17
CA ARG A 325 5.54 -14.93 29.31
C ARG A 325 7.02 -15.12 28.99
N GLU A 326 7.67 -16.09 29.62
CA GLU A 326 9.06 -16.48 29.37
C GLU A 326 9.28 -16.88 27.91
N GLY A 327 8.32 -17.59 27.30
CA GLY A 327 8.34 -17.92 25.87
C GLY A 327 8.33 -16.68 24.97
N ALA A 328 7.55 -15.65 25.33
CA ALA A 328 7.50 -14.38 24.59
C ALA A 328 8.79 -13.57 24.76
N GLU A 329 9.36 -13.56 25.97
CA GLU A 329 10.66 -12.96 26.28
C GLU A 329 11.79 -13.63 25.48
N ALA A 330 11.84 -14.97 25.48
CA ALA A 330 12.82 -15.74 24.72
C ALA A 330 12.67 -15.54 23.20
N LEU A 331 11.44 -15.38 22.70
CA LEU A 331 11.19 -15.10 21.28
C LEU A 331 11.82 -13.78 20.84
N VAL A 332 11.64 -12.71 21.62
CA VAL A 332 12.22 -11.41 21.27
C VAL A 332 13.74 -11.41 21.44
N ASP A 333 14.29 -12.15 22.41
CA ASP A 333 15.74 -12.27 22.58
C ASP A 333 16.41 -12.90 21.35
N ARG A 334 15.83 -13.98 20.80
CA ARG A 334 16.33 -14.59 19.54
C ARG A 334 16.25 -13.63 18.36
N ALA A 335 15.17 -12.86 18.28
CA ALA A 335 14.98 -11.89 17.21
C ALA A 335 15.98 -10.73 17.30
N ILE A 336 16.23 -10.20 18.50
CA ILE A 336 17.23 -9.17 18.77
C ILE A 336 18.64 -9.69 18.47
N ALA A 337 18.98 -10.89 18.92
CA ALA A 337 20.29 -11.49 18.66
C ALA A 337 20.58 -11.61 17.16
N MET A 338 19.60 -12.07 16.37
CA MET A 338 19.73 -12.12 14.91
C MET A 338 19.85 -10.71 14.31
N ALA A 339 19.02 -9.76 14.73
CA ALA A 339 19.07 -8.39 14.23
C ALA A 339 20.41 -7.72 14.53
N ALA A 340 20.99 -7.97 15.72
CA ALA A 340 22.30 -7.45 16.11
C ALA A 340 23.42 -7.90 15.18
N GLU A 341 23.36 -9.12 14.63
CA GLU A 341 24.31 -9.54 13.61
C GLU A 341 23.99 -8.93 12.24
N LEU A 342 22.71 -8.88 11.85
CA LEU A 342 22.29 -8.36 10.55
C LEU A 342 22.60 -6.87 10.34
N VAL A 343 22.54 -6.05 11.40
CA VAL A 343 22.85 -4.62 11.29
C VAL A 343 24.35 -4.34 11.06
N LYS A 344 25.22 -5.33 11.27
CA LYS A 344 26.67 -5.22 11.04
C LYS A 344 27.08 -5.53 9.59
N VAL A 345 26.19 -6.11 8.80
CA VAL A 345 26.48 -6.65 7.48
C VAL A 345 25.57 -6.03 6.43
N GLU A 346 26.11 -5.69 5.27
CA GLU A 346 25.31 -5.26 4.13
C GLU A 346 24.83 -6.51 3.36
N PHE A 347 23.84 -7.21 3.92
CA PHE A 347 23.39 -8.51 3.41
C PHE A 347 22.54 -8.41 2.13
N THR A 348 21.89 -7.27 1.91
CA THR A 348 20.87 -7.12 0.87
C THR A 348 21.31 -6.12 -0.19
N HIS A 349 21.29 -6.58 -1.44
CA HIS A 349 21.45 -5.72 -2.59
C HIS A 349 20.21 -4.83 -2.72
N ASP A 350 20.39 -3.58 -3.14
CA ASP A 350 19.29 -2.64 -3.44
C ASP A 350 18.29 -3.17 -4.49
N HIS A 351 18.69 -4.23 -5.21
CA HIS A 351 18.01 -4.84 -6.34
C HIS A 351 18.05 -6.38 -6.25
N VAL A 352 17.08 -7.04 -6.87
CA VAL A 352 17.01 -8.51 -7.00
C VAL A 352 17.24 -8.89 -8.46
N ALA A 353 17.82 -10.06 -8.73
CA ALA A 353 17.95 -10.57 -10.09
C ALA A 353 16.58 -10.66 -10.79
N ARG A 354 16.44 -10.01 -11.95
CA ARG A 354 15.18 -10.01 -12.72
C ARG A 354 14.83 -11.44 -13.16
N GLY A 355 13.62 -11.88 -12.84
CA GLY A 355 13.12 -13.23 -13.13
C GLY A 355 13.20 -14.21 -11.95
N GLY A 356 13.95 -13.88 -10.88
CA GLY A 356 14.17 -14.78 -9.73
C GLY A 356 12.94 -15.12 -8.88
N ARG A 357 11.95 -14.20 -8.74
CA ARG A 357 10.71 -14.49 -7.99
C ARG A 357 9.76 -15.43 -8.75
N LYS A 358 9.68 -15.28 -10.07
CA LYS A 358 8.73 -16.02 -10.91
C LYS A 358 9.40 -17.14 -11.72
N ALA A 359 10.69 -17.38 -11.48
CA ALA A 359 11.55 -18.31 -12.19
C ALA A 359 11.50 -18.17 -13.73
N HIS A 360 11.15 -16.98 -14.24
CA HIS A 360 11.17 -16.68 -15.68
C HIS A 360 11.39 -15.19 -15.92
N HIS A 361 12.10 -14.86 -16.99
CA HIS A 361 12.20 -13.49 -17.47
C HIS A 361 10.86 -13.07 -18.05
N MET A 362 10.25 -12.02 -17.52
CA MET A 362 9.12 -11.38 -18.21
C MET A 362 9.64 -10.86 -19.56
N ALA A 363 9.07 -11.37 -20.66
CA ALA A 363 9.34 -10.82 -21.97
C ALA A 363 9.05 -9.31 -21.91
N ARG A 364 10.02 -8.48 -22.28
CA ARG A 364 9.71 -7.08 -22.55
C ARG A 364 8.71 -7.13 -23.69
N HIS A 365 7.44 -6.87 -23.43
CA HIS A 365 6.54 -6.47 -24.50
C HIS A 365 7.21 -5.24 -25.11
N LYS A 366 7.87 -5.43 -26.26
CA LYS A 366 8.11 -4.35 -27.19
C LYS A 366 6.70 -3.84 -27.45
N GLU A 367 6.39 -2.63 -27.00
CA GLU A 367 5.26 -1.89 -27.54
C GLU A 367 5.47 -1.90 -29.04
N THR A 368 4.77 -2.77 -29.74
CA THR A 368 4.73 -2.78 -31.19
C THR A 368 4.14 -1.43 -31.56
N SER A 369 5.02 -0.55 -32.01
CA SER A 369 4.66 0.68 -32.69
C SER A 369 3.99 0.25 -33.98
N ALA A 370 2.67 0.31 -34.00
CA ALA A 370 1.84 0.22 -35.19
C ALA A 370 1.00 1.50 -35.24
#